data_AF-E2C2A3-F1
#
_entry.id   AF-E2C2A3-F1
#
_cell.length_a   1.000
_cell.length_b   1.000
_cell.length_c   1.000
_cell.angle_alpha   90.00
_cell.angle_beta   90.00
_cell.angle_gamma   90.00
#
_symmetry.space_group_name_H-M   'P 1'
#
loop_
_entity.id
_entity.type
_entity.pdbx_description
1 polymer ?
#
loop_
_entity_poly.entity_id
_entity_poly.type
_entity_poly.pdbx_seq_one_letter_code
_entity_poly.pdbx_strand_id
1 'polypeptide(L)'
;FHPDLCHVCKLAKKDVVLCNSCMMITYCCIEHKILHLLQHVDFCRAIQMLPREYLSLNIRRSNVETWIESKEHLLQLVENLVGRPLYLYEVQILMFTKQCLLVCPQQNNLLTCPACLSVSYC
;
A
#
# COMPACT_ATOMS: atom_id res chain seq x y z
N PHE A 1 -7.16 6.71 -3.67
CA PHE A 1 -6.46 5.45 -4.02
C PHE A 1 -7.27 4.29 -3.45
N HIS A 2 -7.36 3.16 -4.15
CA HIS A 2 -8.07 1.99 -3.63
C HIS A 2 -7.21 0.73 -3.85
N PRO A 3 -6.93 -0.10 -2.83
CA PRO A 3 -6.03 -1.24 -2.95
C PRO A 3 -6.45 -2.29 -3.98
N ASP A 4 -7.76 -2.45 -4.24
CA ASP A 4 -8.28 -3.46 -5.18
C ASP A 4 -8.55 -2.93 -6.60
N LEU A 5 -8.34 -1.63 -6.84
CA LEU A 5 -8.55 -1.03 -8.15
C LEU A 5 -7.20 -0.80 -8.81
N CYS A 6 -7.15 -0.98 -10.12
CA CYS A 6 -5.94 -0.65 -10.86
C CYS A 6 -5.52 0.79 -10.60
N HIS A 7 -4.26 1.00 -10.23
CA HIS A 7 -3.76 2.34 -9.96
C HIS A 7 -3.86 3.28 -11.17
N VAL A 8 -3.74 2.77 -12.40
CA VAL A 8 -3.77 3.60 -13.61
C VAL A 8 -5.20 3.88 -14.08
N CYS A 9 -5.98 2.85 -14.43
CA CYS A 9 -7.32 3.04 -15.00
C CYS A 9 -8.44 3.10 -13.96
N LYS A 10 -8.15 2.85 -12.67
CA LYS A 10 -9.11 2.87 -11.55
C LYS A 10 -10.27 1.87 -11.69
N LEU A 11 -10.15 0.88 -12.57
CA LEU A 11 -11.16 -0.17 -12.75
C LEU A 11 -10.83 -1.41 -11.91
N ALA A 12 -11.88 -2.04 -11.39
CA ALA A 12 -11.81 -3.37 -10.79
C ALA A 12 -11.75 -4.43 -11.90
N LYS A 13 -10.80 -5.36 -11.82
CA LYS A 13 -10.78 -6.57 -12.65
C LYS A 13 -10.64 -7.79 -11.75
N LYS A 14 -11.14 -8.94 -12.22
CA LYS A 14 -10.98 -10.23 -11.52
C LYS A 14 -9.50 -10.61 -11.39
N ASP A 15 -8.75 -10.41 -12.47
CA ASP A 15 -7.32 -10.69 -12.49
C ASP A 15 -6.54 -9.38 -12.30
N VAL A 16 -5.91 -9.25 -11.13
CA VAL A 16 -5.06 -8.11 -10.78
C VAL A 16 -3.62 -8.54 -10.63
N VAL A 17 -2.71 -7.69 -11.11
CA VAL A 17 -1.27 -7.84 -11.00
C VAL A 17 -0.80 -6.94 -9.85
N LEU A 18 -0.17 -7.52 -8.84
CA LEU A 18 0.46 -6.77 -7.75
C LEU A 18 1.89 -6.32 -8.14
N CYS A 19 2.37 -5.26 -7.48
CA CYS A 19 3.79 -4.97 -7.48
C CYS A 19 4.53 -5.98 -6.59
N ASN A 20 5.33 -6.86 -7.19
CA ASN A 20 6.08 -7.92 -6.48
C ASN A 20 7.00 -7.40 -5.37
N SER A 21 7.43 -6.14 -5.47
CA SER A 21 8.41 -5.54 -4.56
C SER A 21 7.78 -4.95 -3.30
N CYS A 22 6.77 -4.08 -3.46
CA CYS A 22 6.12 -3.43 -2.32
C CYS A 22 4.82 -4.13 -1.89
N MET A 23 4.20 -4.93 -2.75
CA MET A 23 2.91 -5.60 -2.55
C MET A 23 1.75 -4.68 -2.12
N MET A 24 1.87 -3.37 -2.35
CA MET A 24 0.88 -2.36 -1.93
C MET A 24 0.01 -1.83 -3.07
N ILE A 25 0.42 -2.02 -4.33
CA ILE A 25 -0.25 -1.45 -5.50
C ILE A 25 -0.73 -2.57 -6.42
N THR A 26 -2.00 -2.48 -6.83
CA THR A 26 -2.62 -3.35 -7.83
C THR A 26 -2.73 -2.66 -9.19
N TYR A 27 -2.59 -3.47 -10.23
CA TYR A 27 -2.74 -3.10 -11.63
C TYR A 27 -3.65 -4.10 -12.32
N CYS A 28 -4.39 -3.70 -13.34
CA CYS A 28 -5.21 -4.65 -14.10
C CYS A 28 -4.45 -5.41 -15.18
N CYS A 29 -3.20 -5.01 -15.48
CA CYS A 29 -2.34 -5.64 -16.49
C CYS A 29 -0.88 -5.18 -16.32
N ILE A 30 0.03 -5.83 -17.04
CA ILE A 30 1.48 -5.56 -16.99
C ILE A 30 1.79 -4.20 -17.61
N GLU A 31 1.07 -3.78 -18.64
CA GLU A 31 1.26 -2.50 -19.32
C GLU A 31 1.05 -1.34 -18.34
N HIS A 32 -0.02 -1.39 -17.53
CA HIS A 32 -0.27 -0.40 -16.49
C HIS A 32 0.77 -0.43 -15.37
N LYS A 33 1.32 -1.61 -15.06
CA LYS A 33 2.44 -1.72 -14.11
C LYS A 33 3.70 -1.05 -14.65
N ILE A 34 4.03 -1.25 -15.93
CA ILE A 34 5.19 -0.63 -16.59
C ILE A 34 5.00 0.89 -16.70
N LEU A 35 3.81 1.35 -17.07
CA LEU A 35 3.51 2.78 -17.18
C LEU A 35 3.72 3.50 -15.84
N HIS A 36 3.28 2.89 -14.74
CA HIS A 36 3.44 3.44 -13.40
C HIS A 36 4.85 3.18 -12.81
N LEU A 37 5.64 2.28 -13.38
CA LEU A 37 6.94 1.87 -12.84
C LEU A 37 7.88 3.05 -12.64
N LEU A 38 7.95 3.98 -13.61
CA LEU A 38 8.84 5.14 -13.54
C LEU A 38 8.50 6.08 -12.38
N GLN A 39 7.21 6.25 -12.06
CA GLN A 39 6.78 7.08 -10.93
C GLN A 39 6.86 6.31 -9.61
N HIS A 40 6.65 5.00 -9.67
CA HIS A 40 6.61 4.13 -8.51
C HIS A 40 7.97 3.71 -7.97
N VAL A 41 9.02 3.64 -8.81
CA VAL A 41 10.28 2.97 -8.47
C VAL A 41 10.96 3.54 -7.22
N ASP A 42 10.96 4.86 -7.06
CA ASP A 42 11.60 5.52 -5.92
C ASP A 42 10.86 5.20 -4.62
N PHE A 43 9.54 5.31 -4.64
CA PHE A 43 8.68 4.93 -3.52
C PHE A 43 8.79 3.44 -3.22
N CYS A 44 8.78 2.58 -4.25
CA CYS A 44 8.90 1.14 -4.11
C CYS A 44 10.21 0.77 -3.39
N ARG A 45 11.31 1.41 -3.77
CA ARG A 45 12.61 1.23 -3.13
C ARG A 45 12.60 1.71 -1.68
N ALA A 46 12.02 2.88 -1.39
CA ALA A 46 11.89 3.38 -0.03
C ALA A 46 11.10 2.41 0.87
N ILE A 47 9.98 1.87 0.37
CA ILE A 47 9.19 0.86 1.08
C ILE A 47 9.98 -0.43 1.34
N GLN A 48 10.79 -0.87 0.38
CA GLN A 48 11.63 -2.06 0.56
C GLN A 48 12.74 -1.88 1.59
N MET A 49 13.22 -0.64 1.79
CA MET A 49 14.24 -0.34 2.80
C MET A 49 13.66 -0.31 4.21
N LEU A 50 12.35 -0.14 4.37
CA LEU A 50 11.69 -0.10 5.66
C LEU A 50 11.42 -1.52 6.20
N PRO A 51 11.66 -1.78 7.49
CA PRO A 51 11.25 -3.04 8.10
C PRO A 51 9.72 -3.19 8.02
N ARG A 52 9.23 -4.40 7.73
CA ARG A 52 7.79 -4.67 7.61
C ARG A 52 6.99 -4.24 8.84
N GLU A 53 7.61 -4.28 10.01
CA GLU A 53 7.04 -3.85 11.30
C GLU A 53 6.59 -2.38 11.31
N TYR A 54 7.35 -1.50 10.63
CA TYR A 54 6.99 -0.08 10.47
C TYR A 54 5.78 0.10 9.55
N LEU A 55 5.63 -0.79 8.56
CA LEU A 55 4.51 -0.78 7.62
C LEU A 55 3.26 -1.43 8.24
N SER A 56 3.46 -2.39 9.14
CA SER A 56 2.43 -3.17 9.83
C SER A 56 2.10 -2.65 11.22
N LEU A 57 2.49 -1.41 11.58
CA LEU A 57 2.31 -0.85 12.93
C LEU A 57 0.88 -1.13 13.43
N ASN A 58 0.85 -2.03 14.40
CA ASN A 58 -0.33 -2.76 14.86
C ASN A 58 -1.31 -1.78 15.51
N ILE A 59 -2.52 -1.66 14.94
CA ILE A 59 -3.67 -0.99 15.57
C ILE A 59 -4.06 -1.67 16.90
N ARG A 60 -3.52 -2.87 17.19
CA ARG A 60 -4.06 -3.76 18.22
C ARG A 60 -4.15 -3.16 19.64
N ARG A 61 -3.42 -2.09 20.01
CA ARG A 61 -3.48 -1.49 21.37
C ARG A 61 -3.15 0.01 21.51
N SER A 62 -3.03 0.78 20.43
CA SER A 62 -2.60 2.18 20.49
C SER A 62 -3.79 3.16 20.54
N ASN A 63 -3.67 4.21 21.36
CA ASN A 63 -4.50 5.42 21.30
C ASN A 63 -4.55 5.94 19.85
N VAL A 64 -5.67 6.52 19.42
CA VAL A 64 -5.82 7.15 18.09
C VAL A 64 -4.71 8.17 17.86
N GLU A 65 -4.32 8.90 18.90
CA GLU A 65 -3.25 9.90 18.86
C GLU A 65 -1.88 9.28 18.54
N THR A 66 -1.52 8.18 19.23
CA THR A 66 -0.24 7.50 18.98
C THR A 66 -0.21 6.79 17.62
N TRP A 67 -1.38 6.44 17.07
CA TRP A 67 -1.51 5.96 15.70
C TRP A 67 -1.29 7.09 14.67
N ILE A 68 -1.85 8.28 14.90
CA ILE A 68 -1.63 9.46 14.04
C ILE A 68 -0.15 9.82 14.03
N GLU A 69 0.48 9.96 15.20
CA GLU A 69 1.93 10.27 15.31
C GLU A 69 2.80 9.23 14.60
N SER A 70 2.47 7.95 14.76
CA SER A 70 3.18 6.86 14.08
C SER A 70 3.07 6.96 12.55
N LYS A 71 1.90 7.38 12.04
CA LYS A 71 1.68 7.57 10.60
C LYS A 71 2.40 8.80 10.07
N GLU A 72 2.40 9.90 10.81
CA GLU A 72 3.17 11.10 10.46
C GLU A 72 4.67 10.78 10.39
N HIS A 73 5.20 10.06 11.37
CA HIS A 73 6.59 9.63 11.36
C HIS A 73 6.92 8.72 10.17
N LEU A 74 6.02 7.78 9.83
CA LEU A 74 6.17 6.94 8.64
C LEU A 74 6.19 7.75 7.35
N LEU A 75 5.30 8.75 7.21
CA LEU A 75 5.26 9.64 6.05
C LEU A 75 6.58 10.41 5.90
N GLN A 76 7.06 11.02 6.99
CA GLN A 76 8.33 11.75 6.99
C GLN A 76 9.52 10.85 6.65
N LEU A 77 9.57 9.63 7.20
CA LEU A 77 10.63 8.67 6.87
C LEU A 77 10.64 8.33 5.38
N VAL A 78 9.47 8.05 4.80
CA VAL A 78 9.38 7.71 3.38
C VAL A 78 9.70 8.93 2.51
N GLU A 79 9.24 10.13 2.87
CA GLU A 79 9.62 11.38 2.18
C GLU A 79 11.14 11.58 2.15
N ASN A 80 11.80 11.37 3.28
CA ASN A 80 13.25 11.47 3.39
C ASN A 80 13.98 10.41 2.54
N LEU A 81 13.46 9.18 2.48
CA LEU A 81 14.04 8.11 1.67
C LEU A 81 13.85 8.32 0.16
N VAL A 82 12.70 8.87 -0.24
CA VAL A 82 12.40 9.16 -1.65
C VAL A 82 13.11 10.45 -2.10
N GLY A 83 13.39 11.39 -1.19
CA GLY A 83 14.12 12.63 -1.48
C GLY A 83 13.28 13.68 -2.22
N ARG A 84 11.96 13.52 -2.23
CA ARG A 84 10.97 14.45 -2.78
C ARG A 84 9.68 14.37 -1.96
N PRO A 85 8.80 15.39 -2.04
CA PRO A 85 7.45 15.26 -1.48
C PRO A 85 6.72 14.05 -2.06
N LEU A 86 5.95 13.37 -1.21
CA LEU A 86 5.13 12.24 -1.64
C LEU A 86 3.94 12.72 -2.45
N TYR A 87 3.59 11.95 -3.48
CA TYR A 87 2.35 12.17 -4.19
C TYR A 87 1.16 11.79 -3.29
N LEU A 88 0.03 12.45 -3.51
CA LEU A 88 -1.19 12.21 -2.73
C LEU A 88 -1.58 10.72 -2.68
N TYR A 89 -1.34 9.98 -3.76
CA TYR A 89 -1.63 8.54 -3.78
C TYR A 89 -0.65 7.71 -2.94
N GLU A 90 0.61 8.12 -2.82
CA GLU A 90 1.63 7.46 -1.99
C GLU A 90 1.30 7.64 -0.50
N VAL A 91 0.89 8.86 -0.13
CA VAL A 91 0.34 9.15 1.20
C VAL A 91 -0.87 8.27 1.48
N GLN A 92 -1.82 8.19 0.54
CA GLN A 92 -3.01 7.34 0.69
C GLN A 92 -2.65 5.85 0.80
N ILE A 93 -1.61 5.38 0.11
CA ILE A 93 -1.10 4.01 0.28
C ILE A 93 -0.64 3.82 1.74
N LEU A 94 0.24 4.69 2.25
CA LEU A 94 0.77 4.55 3.61
C LEU A 94 -0.31 4.66 4.69
N MET A 95 -1.32 5.50 4.46
CA MET A 95 -2.45 5.69 5.39
C MET A 95 -3.44 4.52 5.35
N PHE A 96 -3.77 4.01 4.17
CA PHE A 96 -4.90 3.08 3.96
C PHE A 96 -4.48 1.69 3.46
N THR A 97 -3.20 1.34 3.48
CA THR A 97 -2.76 -0.03 3.12
C THR A 97 -3.39 -1.04 4.07
N LYS A 98 -4.02 -2.05 3.48
CA LYS A 98 -4.62 -3.18 4.19
C LYS A 98 -3.54 -3.88 5.01
N GLN A 99 -3.65 -3.81 6.33
CA GLN A 99 -2.65 -4.37 7.25
C GLN A 99 -2.50 -5.89 7.09
N CYS A 100 -3.58 -6.60 6.72
CA CYS A 100 -3.54 -8.03 6.43
C CYS A 100 -2.63 -8.40 5.23
N LEU A 101 -2.46 -7.53 4.23
CA LEU A 101 -1.59 -7.79 3.07
C LEU A 101 -0.10 -7.86 3.44
N LEU A 102 0.31 -7.16 4.50
CA LEU A 102 1.69 -7.09 4.97
C LEU A 102 2.03 -8.18 5.98
N VAL A 103 1.05 -8.60 6.78
CA VAL A 103 1.21 -9.52 7.93
C VAL A 103 0.95 -10.99 7.56
N CYS A 104 0.08 -11.28 6.58
CA CYS A 104 -0.22 -12.65 6.18
C CYS A 104 0.75 -13.14 5.09
N PRO A 105 1.54 -14.19 5.33
CA PRO A 105 2.37 -14.83 4.29
C PRO A 105 1.53 -15.60 3.25
N GLN A 106 0.24 -15.86 3.54
CA GLN A 106 -0.71 -16.51 2.64
C GLN A 106 -1.53 -15.48 1.86
N GLN A 107 -0.88 -14.74 0.96
CA GLN A 107 -1.52 -13.66 0.18
C GLN A 107 -2.54 -14.16 -0.87
N ASN A 108 -2.74 -15.47 -1.03
CA ASN A 108 -3.58 -16.03 -2.09
C ASN A 108 -5.09 -16.07 -1.79
N ASN A 109 -5.54 -15.89 -0.54
CA ASN A 109 -6.95 -16.08 -0.15
C ASN A 109 -7.58 -14.90 0.62
N LEU A 110 -7.04 -13.68 0.47
CA LEU A 110 -7.66 -12.51 1.12
C LEU A 110 -8.97 -12.14 0.40
N LEU A 111 -10.09 -12.38 1.07
CA LEU A 111 -11.42 -11.99 0.58
C LEU A 111 -11.64 -10.52 0.95
N THR A 112 -11.80 -9.69 -0.07
CA THR A 112 -12.23 -8.30 0.10
C THR A 112 -13.76 -8.26 0.11
N CYS A 113 -14.34 -7.56 1.10
CA CYS A 113 -15.77 -7.35 1.14
C CYS A 113 -16.25 -6.69 -0.16
N PRO A 114 -17.13 -7.33 -0.96
CA PRO A 114 -17.54 -6.81 -2.25
C PRO A 114 -18.43 -5.56 -2.16
N ALA A 115 -19.00 -5.29 -0.98
CA ALA A 115 -19.89 -4.16 -0.76
C ALA A 115 -19.15 -2.87 -0.40
N CYS A 116 -18.10 -2.94 0.42
CA CYS A 116 -17.38 -1.74 0.87
C CYS A 116 -15.98 -1.60 0.28
N LEU A 117 -15.36 -2.70 -0.17
CA LEU A 117 -13.98 -2.80 -0.66
C LEU A 117 -12.88 -2.33 0.34
N SER A 118 -13.27 -1.74 1.46
CA SER A 118 -12.40 -1.20 2.51
C SER A 118 -11.93 -2.23 3.54
N VAL A 119 -12.52 -3.44 3.55
CA VAL A 119 -12.21 -4.49 4.53
C VAL A 119 -11.79 -5.75 3.80
N SER A 120 -10.62 -6.28 4.18
CA SER A 120 -10.14 -7.60 3.75
C SER A 120 -9.93 -8.49 4.95
N TYR A 121 -10.42 -9.72 4.85
CA TYR A 121 -10.28 -10.75 5.88
C TYR A 121 -9.60 -12.00 5.29
N CYS A 122 -8.91 -12.72 6.17
CA CYS A 122 -8.29 -14.02 5.90
C CYS A 122 -9.28 -15.12 6.27
#